data_AF-A0AAW2JU44-F1
#
_entry.id   AF-A0AAW2JU44-F1
#
_cell.length_a   1.000
_cell.length_b   1.000
_cell.length_c   1.000
_cell.angle_alpha   90.00
_cell.angle_beta   90.00
_cell.angle_gamma   90.00
#
_symmetry.space_group_name_H-M   'P 1'
#
loop_
_entity.id
_entity.type
_entity.pdbx_description
1 polymer ?
#
loop_
_entity_poly.entity_id
_entity_poly.type
_entity_poly.pdbx_seq_one_letter_code
_entity_poly.pdbx_strand_id
1 'polypeptide(L)'
;MDVWDEQGWIRKEAIEFIDTMPVAPNPVIWRTLLAACHAHGELNLGERITKDLITNEPLQESNYVLLSSIYAKMSDWEKKTTIREAMGKKGIRKVPGSTMIELSDGIHEFVAGDKSHSEYPKINEMVDEMERKMRQAGYVATTSNVLLDIDEEDKEGALNTHSEKIAIAFALLKTPPGSLIRIVKNLRVCGDCHSATKLISLVYNREIVVRDRNRFHHFKDGLCSCRDFW
;
A
#
# COMPACT_ATOMS: atom_id res chain seq x y z
N MET A 1 -6.91 12.45 37.05
CA MET A 1 -6.94 13.60 36.14
C MET A 1 -5.99 13.19 35.02
N ASP A 2 -6.51 12.43 34.07
CA ASP A 2 -5.70 11.75 33.05
C ASP A 2 -5.30 12.72 31.95
N VAL A 3 -4.00 12.75 31.68
CA VAL A 3 -3.32 13.72 30.79
C VAL A 3 -3.05 13.08 29.41
N TRP A 4 -3.86 12.11 28.97
CA TRP A 4 -3.58 11.36 27.73
C TRP A 4 -4.84 11.00 26.91
N ASP A 5 -5.65 12.00 26.56
CA ASP A 5 -6.66 11.88 25.48
C ASP A 5 -6.37 12.88 24.33
N GLU A 6 -5.11 13.00 23.95
CA GLU A 6 -4.72 13.83 22.79
C GLU A 6 -5.39 13.36 21.48
N GLN A 7 -5.81 12.09 21.41
CA GLN A 7 -6.40 11.48 20.22
C GLN A 7 -7.93 11.69 20.13
N GLY A 8 -8.65 11.61 21.26
CA GLY A 8 -10.08 11.92 21.32
C GLY A 8 -10.37 13.41 21.18
N TRP A 9 -9.47 14.28 21.66
CA TRP A 9 -9.60 15.72 21.53
C TRP A 9 -9.52 16.21 20.08
N ILE A 10 -8.50 15.79 19.32
CA ILE A 10 -8.33 16.17 17.89
C ILE A 10 -9.55 15.74 17.06
N ARG A 11 -10.11 14.57 17.34
CA ARG A 11 -11.34 14.10 16.68
C ARG A 11 -12.52 15.01 16.97
N LYS A 12 -12.73 15.36 18.24
CA LYS A 12 -13.86 16.19 18.67
C LYS A 12 -13.75 17.58 18.09
N GLU A 13 -12.57 18.20 18.14
CA GLU A 13 -12.32 19.50 17.54
C GLU A 13 -12.49 19.51 16.02
N ALA A 14 -12.02 18.46 15.33
CA ALA A 14 -12.18 18.38 13.88
C ALA A 14 -13.65 18.28 13.46
N ILE A 15 -14.47 17.54 14.21
CA ILE A 15 -15.92 17.44 13.96
C ILE A 15 -16.60 18.77 14.30
N GLU A 16 -16.31 19.33 15.48
CA GLU A 16 -16.87 20.63 15.90
C GLU A 16 -16.50 21.75 14.91
N PHE A 17 -15.27 21.75 14.41
CA PHE A 17 -14.84 22.68 13.37
C PHE A 17 -15.66 22.52 12.10
N ILE A 18 -15.88 21.29 11.63
CA ILE A 18 -16.68 21.00 10.43
C ILE A 18 -18.14 21.42 10.63
N ASP A 19 -18.73 21.11 11.79
CA ASP A 19 -20.12 21.42 12.13
C ASP A 19 -20.36 22.93 12.29
N THR A 20 -19.33 23.69 12.67
CA THR A 20 -19.39 25.15 12.85
C THR A 20 -18.97 25.94 11.60
N MET A 21 -18.64 25.27 10.50
CA MET A 21 -18.28 25.95 9.26
C MET A 21 -19.43 26.84 8.75
N PRO A 22 -19.14 28.09 8.32
CA PRO A 22 -20.16 28.98 7.77
C PRO A 22 -20.66 28.53 6.37
N VAL A 23 -20.06 27.48 5.82
CA VAL A 23 -20.37 26.90 4.51
C VAL A 23 -20.42 25.38 4.62
N ALA A 24 -21.22 24.75 3.76
CA ALA A 24 -21.30 23.29 3.74
C ALA A 24 -19.91 22.67 3.45
N PRO A 25 -19.45 21.72 4.27
CA PRO A 25 -18.16 21.06 4.07
C PRO A 25 -18.17 20.30 2.74
N ASN A 26 -17.16 20.57 1.92
CA ASN A 26 -17.01 19.91 0.62
C ASN A 26 -16.40 18.49 0.79
N PRO A 27 -16.42 17.66 -0.27
CA PRO A 27 -15.87 16.30 -0.19
C PRO A 27 -14.38 16.22 0.17
N VAL A 28 -13.59 17.27 -0.03
CA VAL A 28 -12.16 17.28 0.37
C VAL A 28 -12.04 17.31 1.89
N ILE A 29 -12.85 18.12 2.57
CA ILE A 29 -12.85 18.24 4.04
C ILE A 29 -13.24 16.89 4.67
N TRP A 30 -14.30 16.26 4.17
CA TRP A 30 -14.72 14.93 4.62
C TRP A 30 -13.64 13.87 4.40
N ARG A 31 -12.96 13.88 3.25
CA ARG A 31 -11.87 12.95 2.97
C ARG A 31 -10.65 13.19 3.86
N THR A 32 -10.35 14.44 4.21
CA THR A 32 -9.27 14.78 5.17
C THR A 32 -9.59 14.23 6.55
N LEU A 33 -10.80 14.47 7.08
CA LEU A 33 -11.23 13.90 8.35
C LEU A 33 -11.20 12.37 8.31
N LEU A 34 -11.67 11.79 7.21
CA LEU A 34 -11.70 10.34 7.03
C LEU A 34 -10.29 9.71 7.00
N ALA A 35 -9.31 10.37 6.37
CA ALA A 35 -7.91 9.94 6.41
C ALA A 35 -7.36 9.95 7.85
N ALA A 36 -7.70 10.96 8.63
CA ALA A 36 -7.37 11.01 10.06
C ALA A 36 -8.08 9.89 10.83
N CYS A 37 -9.38 9.66 10.61
CA CYS A 37 -10.11 8.56 11.24
C CYS A 37 -9.45 7.20 10.97
N HIS A 38 -9.02 6.97 9.74
CA HIS A 38 -8.32 5.74 9.37
C HIS A 38 -6.95 5.60 10.05
N ALA A 39 -6.21 6.70 10.21
CA ALA A 39 -4.91 6.74 10.88
C ALA A 39 -5.03 6.52 12.40
N HIS A 40 -6.10 7.03 13.02
CA HIS A 40 -6.33 6.97 14.46
C HIS A 40 -7.25 5.82 14.91
N GLY A 41 -7.69 4.95 14.00
CA GLY A 41 -8.53 3.79 14.35
C GLY A 41 -9.99 4.14 14.64
N GLU A 42 -10.46 5.30 14.22
CA GLU A 42 -11.85 5.77 14.41
C GLU A 42 -12.80 5.19 13.35
N LEU A 43 -12.86 3.86 13.32
CA LEU A 43 -13.48 3.10 12.24
C LEU A 43 -14.98 3.39 12.09
N ASN A 44 -15.73 3.55 13.20
CA ASN A 44 -17.17 3.84 13.16
C ASN A 44 -17.48 5.22 12.55
N LEU A 45 -16.69 6.24 12.90
CA LEU A 45 -16.82 7.56 12.30
C LEU A 45 -16.41 7.52 10.82
N GLY A 46 -15.33 6.81 10.51
CA GLY A 46 -14.90 6.59 9.14
C GLY A 46 -15.97 5.90 8.28
N GLU A 47 -16.64 4.89 8.81
CA GLU A 47 -17.73 4.17 8.13
C GLU A 47 -18.87 5.13 7.78
N ARG A 48 -19.32 5.94 8.74
CA ARG A 48 -20.39 6.94 8.54
C ARG A 48 -20.03 7.93 7.44
N ILE A 49 -18.87 8.60 7.55
CA ILE A 49 -18.41 9.58 6.57
C ILE A 49 -18.29 8.95 5.18
N THR A 50 -17.77 7.73 5.10
CA THR A 50 -17.60 7.06 3.80
C THR A 50 -18.94 6.69 3.16
N LYS A 51 -19.94 6.28 3.93
CA LYS A 51 -21.32 6.04 3.42
C LYS A 51 -21.96 7.31 2.89
N ASP A 52 -21.75 8.44 3.56
CA ASP A 52 -22.24 9.74 3.10
C ASP A 52 -21.53 10.15 1.79
N LEU A 53 -20.21 9.96 1.70
CA LEU A 53 -19.45 10.19 0.46
C LEU A 53 -19.91 9.29 -0.69
N ILE A 54 -20.24 8.02 -0.44
CA ILE A 54 -20.79 7.11 -1.47
C ILE A 54 -22.16 7.59 -1.95
N THR A 55 -23.00 8.10 -1.05
CA THR A 55 -24.31 8.66 -1.40
C THR A 55 -24.16 9.88 -2.31
N ASN A 56 -23.20 10.75 -2.01
CA ASN A 56 -22.95 11.98 -2.77
C ASN A 56 -22.16 11.75 -4.08
N GLU A 57 -21.24 10.79 -4.10
CA GLU A 57 -20.33 10.51 -5.22
C GLU A 57 -20.38 9.00 -5.58
N PRO A 58 -21.51 8.50 -6.12
CA PRO A 58 -21.78 7.06 -6.24
C PRO A 58 -20.94 6.30 -7.28
N LEU A 59 -20.12 7.01 -8.06
CA LEU A 59 -19.19 6.43 -9.04
C LEU A 59 -17.73 6.56 -8.60
N GLN A 60 -17.46 7.18 -7.45
CA GLN A 60 -16.10 7.41 -6.98
C GLN A 60 -15.51 6.13 -6.37
N GLU A 61 -14.62 5.47 -7.13
CA GLU A 61 -13.94 4.22 -6.74
C GLU A 61 -13.32 4.27 -5.34
N SER A 62 -12.59 5.36 -5.02
CA SER A 62 -11.85 5.49 -3.77
C SER A 62 -12.73 5.38 -2.53
N ASN A 63 -14.00 5.80 -2.61
CA ASN A 63 -14.93 5.77 -1.48
C ASN A 63 -15.30 4.30 -1.15
N TYR A 64 -15.53 3.47 -2.17
CA TYR A 64 -15.81 2.04 -1.97
C TYR A 64 -14.60 1.26 -1.48
N VAL A 65 -13.42 1.52 -2.05
CA VAL A 65 -12.16 0.88 -1.62
C VAL A 65 -11.90 1.15 -0.15
N LEU A 66 -12.13 2.39 0.30
CA LEU A 66 -11.93 2.79 1.68
C LEU A 66 -12.95 2.16 2.64
N LEU A 67 -14.23 2.12 2.27
CA LEU A 67 -15.26 1.45 3.08
C LEU A 67 -14.96 -0.05 3.22
N SER A 68 -14.51 -0.70 2.15
CA SER A 68 -14.05 -2.09 2.17
C SER A 68 -12.88 -2.29 3.12
N SER A 69 -11.91 -1.37 3.13
CA SER A 69 -10.78 -1.40 4.07
C SER A 69 -11.20 -1.17 5.53
N ILE A 70 -12.18 -0.30 5.80
CA ILE A 70 -12.73 -0.09 7.14
C ILE A 70 -13.38 -1.37 7.66
N TYR A 71 -14.22 -2.03 6.86
CA TYR A 71 -14.84 -3.29 7.25
C TYR A 71 -13.82 -4.40 7.48
N ALA A 72 -12.75 -4.46 6.67
CA ALA A 72 -11.67 -5.40 6.92
C ALA A 72 -10.97 -5.14 8.27
N LYS A 73 -10.75 -3.87 8.63
CA LYS A 73 -10.18 -3.51 9.95
C LYS A 73 -11.12 -3.79 11.12
N MET A 74 -12.43 -3.79 10.88
CA MET A 74 -13.45 -4.20 11.85
C MET A 74 -13.65 -5.73 11.90
N SER A 75 -12.94 -6.50 11.08
CA SER A 75 -13.17 -7.94 10.86
C SER A 75 -14.60 -8.28 10.37
N ASP A 76 -15.27 -7.33 9.70
CA ASP A 76 -16.61 -7.48 9.12
C ASP A 76 -16.50 -7.91 7.65
N TRP A 77 -16.16 -9.18 7.45
CA TRP A 77 -15.91 -9.76 6.12
C TRP A 77 -17.16 -9.85 5.25
N GLU A 78 -18.32 -9.97 5.89
CA GLU A 78 -19.62 -9.96 5.22
C GLU A 78 -19.83 -8.60 4.54
N LYS A 79 -19.77 -7.50 5.30
CA LYS A 79 -19.93 -6.16 4.70
C LYS A 79 -18.82 -5.85 3.70
N LYS A 80 -17.59 -6.30 3.93
CA LYS A 80 -16.50 -6.17 2.95
C LYS A 80 -16.87 -6.81 1.61
N THR A 81 -17.48 -8.00 1.66
CA THR A 81 -17.93 -8.73 0.47
C THR A 81 -19.08 -8.01 -0.21
N THR A 82 -20.07 -7.52 0.55
CA THR A 82 -21.18 -6.71 0.02
C THR A 82 -20.68 -5.47 -0.74
N ILE A 83 -19.66 -4.78 -0.22
CA ILE A 83 -19.05 -3.63 -0.92
C ILE A 83 -18.41 -4.05 -2.24
N ARG A 84 -17.69 -5.17 -2.27
CA ARG A 84 -17.06 -5.67 -3.50
C ARG A 84 -18.10 -6.05 -4.56
N GLU A 85 -19.21 -6.65 -4.16
CA GLU A 85 -20.33 -6.92 -5.06
C GLU A 85 -20.99 -5.65 -5.59
N ALA A 86 -21.19 -4.65 -4.72
CA ALA A 86 -21.74 -3.35 -5.10
C ALA A 86 -20.85 -2.62 -6.12
N MET A 87 -19.53 -2.68 -5.95
CA MET A 87 -18.56 -2.17 -6.94
C MET A 87 -18.73 -2.89 -8.28
N GLY A 88 -18.79 -4.23 -8.27
CA GLY A 88 -18.98 -5.04 -9.47
C GLY A 88 -20.27 -4.71 -10.24
N LYS A 89 -21.40 -4.57 -9.54
CA LYS A 89 -22.69 -4.18 -10.13
C LYS A 89 -22.67 -2.79 -10.78
N LYS A 90 -21.80 -1.90 -10.31
CA LYS A 90 -21.62 -0.53 -10.82
C LYS A 90 -20.50 -0.40 -11.88
N GLY A 91 -19.82 -1.50 -12.21
CA GLY A 91 -18.66 -1.49 -13.11
C GLY A 91 -17.42 -0.82 -12.50
N ILE A 92 -17.42 -0.56 -11.19
CA ILE A 92 -16.31 0.06 -10.47
C ILE A 92 -15.29 -1.05 -10.15
N ARG A 93 -14.02 -0.80 -10.47
CA ARG A 93 -12.93 -1.73 -10.17
C ARG A 93 -11.81 -0.96 -9.51
N LYS A 94 -11.18 -1.59 -8.49
CA LYS A 94 -9.98 -1.03 -7.88
C LYS A 94 -8.84 -1.04 -8.90
N VAL A 95 -8.14 0.08 -9.08
CA VAL A 95 -6.89 0.08 -9.85
C VAL A 95 -5.85 -0.80 -9.15
N PRO A 96 -5.32 -1.85 -9.81
CA PRO A 96 -4.31 -2.70 -9.19
C PRO A 96 -3.00 -1.94 -8.99
N GLY A 97 -2.23 -2.36 -7.99
CA GLY A 97 -0.86 -1.89 -7.82
C GLY A 97 0.04 -2.51 -8.88
N SER A 98 0.77 -1.68 -9.61
CA SER A 98 1.73 -2.10 -10.62
C SER A 98 3.04 -1.34 -10.51
N THR A 99 4.13 -2.04 -10.79
CA THR A 99 5.48 -1.51 -10.82
C THR A 99 6.05 -1.69 -12.20
N MET A 100 6.51 -0.59 -12.81
CA MET A 100 7.21 -0.61 -14.08
C MET A 100 8.72 -0.49 -13.88
N ILE A 101 9.48 -1.16 -14.73
CA ILE A 101 10.94 -1.04 -14.83
C ILE A 101 11.35 -0.87 -16.29
N GLU A 102 12.30 0.01 -16.52
CA GLU A 102 12.93 0.18 -17.84
C GLU A 102 14.31 -0.47 -17.83
N LEU A 103 14.50 -1.44 -18.73
CA LEU A 103 15.75 -2.14 -18.98
C LEU A 103 16.16 -1.94 -20.45
N SER A 104 17.33 -2.46 -20.82
CA SER A 104 17.86 -2.32 -22.19
C SER A 104 16.97 -2.95 -23.27
N ASP A 105 16.15 -3.93 -22.91
CA ASP A 105 15.23 -4.64 -23.80
C ASP A 105 13.80 -4.04 -23.82
N GLY A 106 13.53 -3.02 -23.00
CA GLY A 106 12.26 -2.30 -23.00
C GLY A 106 11.70 -2.04 -21.60
N ILE A 107 10.41 -1.66 -21.58
CA ILE A 107 9.64 -1.42 -20.36
C ILE A 107 8.87 -2.69 -20.00
N HIS A 108 8.99 -3.12 -18.76
CA HIS A 108 8.28 -4.26 -18.19
C HIS A 108 7.38 -3.79 -17.06
N GLU A 109 6.12 -4.21 -17.07
CA GLU A 109 5.15 -3.91 -16.01
C GLU A 109 4.79 -5.18 -15.26
N PHE A 110 4.87 -5.11 -13.92
CA PHE A 110 4.48 -6.21 -13.04
C PHE A 110 3.28 -5.79 -12.19
N VAL A 111 2.27 -6.66 -12.15
CA VAL A 111 1.07 -6.48 -11.31
C VAL A 111 1.09 -7.55 -10.23
N ALA A 112 0.71 -7.20 -9.00
CA ALA A 112 0.67 -8.17 -7.91
C ALA A 112 -0.29 -9.32 -8.23
N GLY A 113 0.19 -10.56 -8.08
CA GLY A 113 -0.56 -11.78 -8.39
C GLY A 113 -0.64 -12.15 -9.89
N ASP A 114 -0.11 -11.33 -10.79
CA ASP A 114 0.00 -11.68 -12.21
C ASP A 114 1.17 -12.65 -12.44
N LYS A 115 0.89 -13.76 -13.14
CA LYS A 115 1.85 -14.82 -13.47
C LYS A 115 2.03 -15.02 -14.98
N SER A 116 1.53 -14.08 -15.78
CA SER A 116 1.51 -14.19 -17.25
C SER A 116 2.87 -13.94 -17.90
N HIS A 117 3.83 -13.35 -17.17
CA HIS A 117 5.17 -13.09 -17.68
C HIS A 117 5.88 -14.41 -18.06
N SER A 118 6.50 -14.46 -19.24
CA SER A 118 7.15 -15.68 -19.76
C SER A 118 8.26 -16.22 -18.85
N GLU A 119 8.97 -15.33 -18.15
CA GLU A 119 10.01 -15.66 -17.18
C GLU A 119 9.53 -15.74 -15.74
N TYR A 120 8.21 -15.75 -15.49
CA TYR A 120 7.64 -15.78 -14.14
C TYR A 120 8.27 -16.85 -13.23
N PRO A 121 8.54 -18.11 -13.66
CA PRO A 121 9.18 -19.09 -12.80
C PRO A 121 10.54 -18.65 -12.25
N LYS A 122 11.40 -18.08 -13.10
CA LYS A 122 12.73 -17.58 -12.69
C LYS A 122 12.62 -16.36 -11.80
N ILE A 123 11.67 -15.47 -12.09
CA ILE A 123 11.41 -14.29 -11.26
C ILE A 123 10.94 -14.72 -9.87
N ASN A 124 10.07 -15.73 -9.80
CA ASN A 124 9.57 -16.27 -8.53
C ASN A 124 10.71 -16.91 -7.71
N GLU A 125 11.57 -17.72 -8.33
CA GLU A 125 12.77 -18.27 -7.68
C GLU A 125 13.68 -17.17 -7.13
N MET A 126 13.82 -16.06 -7.86
CA MET A 126 14.60 -14.91 -7.41
C MET A 126 13.92 -14.17 -6.24
N VAL A 127 12.59 -14.05 -6.24
CA VAL A 127 11.85 -13.51 -5.09
C VAL A 127 12.06 -14.37 -3.85
N ASP A 128 12.03 -15.70 -3.99
CA ASP A 128 12.27 -16.65 -2.89
C ASP A 128 13.71 -16.52 -2.36
N GLU A 129 14.70 -16.35 -3.25
CA GLU A 129 16.08 -16.08 -2.86
C GLU A 129 16.20 -14.75 -2.08
N MET A 130 15.59 -13.69 -2.61
CA MET A 130 15.58 -12.38 -1.98
C MET A 130 14.98 -12.46 -0.58
N GLU A 131 13.85 -13.13 -0.43
CA GLU A 131 13.21 -13.35 0.86
C GLU A 131 14.14 -14.06 1.85
N ARG A 132 14.73 -15.19 1.45
CA ARG A 132 15.65 -15.94 2.30
C ARG A 132 16.83 -15.08 2.76
N LYS A 133 17.43 -14.32 1.85
CA LYS A 133 18.56 -13.42 2.13
C LYS A 133 18.15 -12.24 3.02
N MET A 134 16.97 -11.65 2.78
CA MET A 134 16.42 -10.60 3.61
C MET A 134 16.17 -11.10 5.05
N ARG A 135 15.58 -12.30 5.22
CA ARG A 135 15.36 -12.90 6.54
C ARG A 135 16.67 -13.13 7.30
N GLN A 136 17.72 -13.60 6.61
CA GLN A 136 19.07 -13.72 7.20
C GLN A 136 19.67 -12.37 7.63
N ALA A 137 19.25 -11.27 7.00
CA ALA A 137 19.63 -9.90 7.37
C ALA A 137 18.69 -9.23 8.39
N GLY A 138 17.73 -9.98 8.97
CA GLY A 138 16.82 -9.48 9.99
C GLY A 138 15.50 -8.91 9.48
N TYR A 139 15.11 -9.22 8.25
CA TYR A 139 13.79 -8.83 7.72
C TYR A 139 12.65 -9.51 8.50
N VAL A 140 11.68 -8.70 8.91
CA VAL A 140 10.40 -9.13 9.47
C VAL A 140 9.30 -8.53 8.62
N ALA A 141 8.47 -9.39 8.03
CA ALA A 141 7.36 -8.96 7.18
C ALA A 141 6.33 -8.18 8.00
N THR A 142 5.85 -7.06 7.47
CA THR A 142 4.83 -6.24 8.15
C THR A 142 3.43 -6.65 7.69
N THR A 143 2.87 -7.69 8.29
CA THR A 143 1.56 -8.28 7.92
C THR A 143 0.35 -7.47 8.41
N SER A 144 0.54 -6.52 9.34
CA SER A 144 -0.52 -5.71 9.95
C SER A 144 -1.35 -4.89 8.95
N ASN A 145 -0.84 -4.66 7.74
CA ASN A 145 -1.53 -3.95 6.66
C ASN A 145 -2.19 -4.89 5.64
N VAL A 146 -2.04 -6.21 5.79
CA VAL A 146 -2.69 -7.20 4.92
C VAL A 146 -4.11 -7.41 5.42
N LEU A 147 -5.05 -6.71 4.77
CA LEU A 147 -6.47 -6.72 5.12
C LEU A 147 -7.21 -7.93 4.53
N LEU A 148 -6.61 -9.12 4.60
CA LEU A 148 -7.18 -10.39 4.14
C LEU A 148 -7.45 -11.29 5.35
N ASP A 149 -8.54 -12.05 5.28
CA ASP A 149 -8.90 -13.06 6.28
C ASP A 149 -8.19 -14.37 5.97
N ILE A 150 -6.87 -14.36 6.16
CA ILE A 150 -5.98 -15.49 5.92
C ILE A 150 -5.00 -15.57 7.09
N ASP A 151 -4.33 -16.70 7.24
CA ASP A 151 -3.34 -16.86 8.31
C ASP A 151 -2.11 -15.95 8.08
N GLU A 152 -1.25 -15.84 9.09
CA GLU A 152 -0.08 -14.96 9.01
C GLU A 152 0.92 -15.40 7.94
N GLU A 153 1.04 -16.70 7.67
CA GLU A 153 1.92 -17.25 6.63
C GLU A 153 1.44 -16.83 5.23
N ASP A 154 0.13 -16.94 4.99
CA ASP A 154 -0.53 -16.50 3.76
C ASP A 154 -0.48 -14.97 3.60
N LYS A 155 -0.50 -14.20 4.70
CA LYS A 155 -0.27 -12.74 4.66
C LYS A 155 1.17 -12.41 4.25
N GLU A 156 2.16 -13.12 4.79
CA GLU A 156 3.56 -12.99 4.36
C GLU A 156 3.71 -13.36 2.88
N GLY A 157 3.11 -14.47 2.45
CA GLY A 157 3.06 -14.88 1.05
C GLY A 157 2.45 -13.81 0.15
N ALA A 158 1.34 -13.19 0.57
CA ALA A 158 0.73 -12.08 -0.16
C ALA A 158 1.68 -10.89 -0.33
N LEU A 159 2.47 -10.55 0.69
CA LEU A 159 3.48 -9.48 0.63
C LEU A 159 4.61 -9.80 -0.35
N ASN A 160 4.96 -11.07 -0.54
CA ASN A 160 6.00 -11.47 -1.49
C ASN A 160 5.52 -11.36 -2.95
N THR A 161 4.21 -11.40 -3.18
CA THR A 161 3.62 -11.15 -4.51
C THR A 161 3.52 -9.67 -4.88
N HIS A 162 3.99 -8.75 -4.03
CA HIS A 162 3.98 -7.32 -4.37
C HIS A 162 4.85 -7.01 -5.59
N SER A 163 4.28 -6.25 -6.53
CA SER A 163 4.90 -5.88 -7.81
C SER A 163 6.29 -5.24 -7.67
N GLU A 164 6.56 -4.52 -6.58
CA GLU A 164 7.86 -3.93 -6.27
C GLU A 164 8.95 -4.99 -6.10
N LYS A 165 8.68 -6.04 -5.31
CA LYS A 165 9.61 -7.14 -5.09
C LYS A 165 9.86 -7.91 -6.39
N ILE A 166 8.79 -8.17 -7.15
CA ILE A 166 8.84 -8.84 -8.45
C ILE A 166 9.70 -8.04 -9.46
N ALA A 167 9.47 -6.72 -9.56
CA ALA A 167 10.23 -5.86 -10.47
C ALA A 167 11.72 -5.80 -10.08
N ILE A 168 12.04 -5.72 -8.78
CA ILE A 168 13.43 -5.74 -8.31
C ILE A 168 14.07 -7.11 -8.57
N ALA A 169 13.35 -8.21 -8.35
CA ALA A 169 13.82 -9.57 -8.67
C ALA A 169 14.17 -9.69 -10.16
N PHE A 170 13.28 -9.23 -11.03
CA PHE A 170 13.53 -9.19 -12.46
C PHE A 170 14.76 -8.34 -12.82
N ALA A 171 14.90 -7.15 -12.21
CA ALA A 171 16.06 -6.29 -12.41
C ALA A 171 17.39 -6.98 -12.01
N LEU A 172 17.39 -7.68 -10.87
CA LEU A 172 18.56 -8.40 -10.36
C LEU A 172 18.97 -9.55 -11.29
N LEU A 173 18.01 -10.22 -11.93
CA LEU A 173 18.27 -11.27 -12.92
C LEU A 173 18.84 -10.72 -14.24
N LYS A 174 18.37 -9.53 -14.66
CA LYS A 174 18.66 -8.98 -15.98
C LYS A 174 19.82 -8.01 -16.03
N THR A 175 20.33 -7.56 -14.89
CA THR A 175 21.37 -6.52 -14.85
C THR A 175 22.62 -6.97 -14.10
N PRO A 176 23.83 -6.57 -14.53
CA PRO A 176 25.08 -6.92 -13.83
C PRO A 176 25.11 -6.38 -12.39
N PRO A 177 25.77 -7.09 -11.45
CA PRO A 177 25.97 -6.60 -10.08
C PRO A 177 26.48 -5.16 -10.01
N GLY A 178 25.97 -4.37 -9.06
CA GLY A 178 26.34 -2.96 -8.86
C GLY A 178 25.66 -1.96 -9.80
N SER A 179 24.92 -2.38 -10.82
CA SER A 179 24.14 -1.44 -11.65
C SER A 179 22.96 -0.84 -10.85
N LEU A 180 22.58 0.38 -11.20
CA LEU A 180 21.46 1.10 -10.60
C LEU A 180 20.11 0.55 -11.12
N ILE A 181 19.21 0.21 -10.21
CA ILE A 181 17.84 -0.23 -10.51
C ILE A 181 16.90 0.97 -10.39
N ARG A 182 16.04 1.19 -11.40
CA ARG A 182 15.02 2.25 -11.38
C ARG A 182 13.65 1.67 -11.63
N ILE A 183 12.73 1.87 -10.70
CA ILE A 183 11.34 1.40 -10.83
C ILE A 183 10.35 2.52 -10.55
N VAL A 184 9.18 2.42 -11.16
CA VAL A 184 8.06 3.37 -10.99
C VAL A 184 6.84 2.60 -10.50
N LYS A 185 6.34 2.96 -9.32
CA LYS A 185 5.13 2.40 -8.71
C LYS A 185 3.95 3.32 -8.94
N ASN A 186 2.83 2.76 -9.38
CA ASN A 186 1.61 3.52 -9.61
C ASN A 186 0.78 3.80 -8.34
N LEU A 187 1.22 3.38 -7.15
CA LEU A 187 0.63 3.61 -5.81
C LEU A 187 1.72 4.16 -4.88
N ARG A 188 1.36 4.60 -3.66
CA ARG A 188 2.34 4.85 -2.60
C ARG A 188 3.00 3.51 -2.22
N VAL A 189 4.32 3.50 -2.00
CA VAL A 189 5.00 2.29 -1.53
C VAL A 189 4.45 1.88 -0.16
N CYS A 190 4.18 0.58 0.04
CA CYS A 190 3.77 0.11 1.36
C CYS A 190 4.98 -0.01 2.30
N GLY A 191 4.75 0.00 3.61
CA GLY A 191 5.83 -0.08 4.60
C GLY A 191 6.67 -1.35 4.47
N ASP A 192 6.03 -2.48 4.16
CA ASP A 192 6.72 -3.74 3.93
C ASP A 192 7.67 -3.68 2.72
N CYS A 193 7.19 -3.23 1.55
CA CYS A 193 8.03 -3.06 0.37
C CYS A 193 9.15 -2.04 0.59
N HIS A 194 8.89 -0.97 1.35
CA HIS A 194 9.91 0.02 1.70
C HIS A 194 11.04 -0.61 2.53
N SER A 195 10.70 -1.34 3.60
CA SER A 195 11.65 -2.07 4.44
C SER A 195 12.38 -3.18 3.67
N ALA A 196 11.67 -3.93 2.84
CA ALA A 196 12.26 -4.94 1.97
C ALA A 196 13.28 -4.31 1.00
N THR A 197 12.92 -3.20 0.34
CA THR A 197 13.80 -2.53 -0.63
C THR A 197 15.09 -2.02 0.02
N LYS A 198 15.01 -1.51 1.26
CA LYS A 198 16.20 -1.19 2.07
C LYS A 198 17.11 -2.40 2.21
N LEU A 199 16.59 -3.52 2.70
CA LEU A 199 17.41 -4.72 2.90
C LEU A 199 17.95 -5.30 1.60
N ILE A 200 17.17 -5.26 0.52
CA ILE A 200 17.65 -5.67 -0.81
C ILE A 200 18.83 -4.81 -1.26
N SER A 201 18.76 -3.48 -1.05
CA SER A 201 19.86 -2.57 -1.39
C SER A 201 21.16 -2.93 -0.67
N LEU A 202 21.05 -3.33 0.60
CA LEU A 202 22.17 -3.76 1.44
C LEU A 202 22.72 -5.12 1.00
N VAL A 203 21.87 -6.14 0.94
CA VAL A 203 22.29 -7.54 0.77
C VAL A 203 22.80 -7.82 -0.65
N TYR A 204 22.24 -7.15 -1.66
CA TYR A 204 22.69 -7.30 -3.04
C TYR A 204 23.67 -6.22 -3.49
N ASN A 205 24.04 -5.29 -2.59
CA ASN A 205 24.89 -4.14 -2.87
C ASN A 205 24.42 -3.39 -4.14
N ARG A 206 23.15 -2.97 -4.11
CA ARG A 206 22.47 -2.29 -5.22
C ARG A 206 21.94 -0.94 -4.77
N GLU A 207 22.20 0.09 -5.57
CA GLU A 207 21.41 1.30 -5.49
C GLU A 207 20.07 1.07 -6.20
N ILE A 208 18.97 1.42 -5.54
CA ILE A 208 17.61 1.26 -6.06
C ILE A 208 16.89 2.59 -5.94
N VAL A 209 16.34 3.10 -7.04
CA VAL A 209 15.51 4.30 -7.06
C VAL A 209 14.08 3.90 -7.36
N VAL A 210 13.18 4.25 -6.44
CA VAL A 210 11.75 3.98 -6.56
C VAL A 210 11.02 5.32 -6.64
N ARG A 211 10.34 5.58 -7.74
CA ARG A 211 9.36 6.66 -7.82
C ARG A 211 8.00 6.10 -7.50
N ASP A 212 7.35 6.60 -6.46
CA ASP A 212 5.95 6.27 -6.16
C ASP A 212 5.03 7.46 -6.48
N ARG A 213 3.75 7.42 -6.06
CA ARG A 213 2.83 8.55 -6.27
C ARG A 213 3.24 9.84 -5.54
N ASN A 214 3.98 9.72 -4.45
CA ASN A 214 4.25 10.81 -3.52
C ASN A 214 5.62 11.43 -3.73
N ARG A 215 6.65 10.61 -3.98
CA ARG A 215 8.06 11.04 -3.99
C ARG A 215 8.99 10.04 -4.67
N PHE A 216 10.27 10.42 -4.70
CA PHE A 216 11.38 9.54 -5.02
C PHE A 216 12.00 9.01 -3.73
N HIS A 217 12.30 7.72 -3.74
CA HIS A 217 13.02 7.00 -2.70
C HIS A 217 14.33 6.53 -3.29
N HIS A 218 15.44 6.88 -2.66
CA HIS A 218 16.78 6.40 -3.02
C HIS A 218 17.23 5.43 -1.93
N PHE A 219 17.33 4.16 -2.29
CA PHE A 219 17.76 3.10 -1.39
C PHE A 219 19.22 2.76 -1.67
N LYS A 220 20.03 2.79 -0.60
CA LYS A 220 21.46 2.47 -0.64
C LYS A 220 21.91 2.04 0.75
N ASP A 221 22.72 0.99 0.83
CA ASP A 221 23.33 0.50 2.07
C ASP A 221 22.32 0.26 3.21
N GLY A 222 21.10 -0.20 2.88
CA GLY A 222 20.06 -0.44 3.89
C GLY A 222 19.27 0.79 4.31
N LEU A 223 19.56 1.96 3.74
CA LEU A 223 18.93 3.22 4.09
C LEU A 223 18.08 3.74 2.93
N CYS A 224 17.11 4.59 3.26
CA CYS A 224 16.31 5.31 2.27
C CYS A 224 16.42 6.82 2.49
N SER A 225 16.50 7.57 1.40
CA SER A 225 16.53 9.05 1.42
C SER A 225 15.33 9.69 2.13
N CYS A 226 14.18 9.00 2.22
CA CYS A 226 12.98 9.52 2.88
C CYS A 226 13.05 9.45 4.42
N ARG A 227 14.07 8.81 5.00
CA ARG A 227 14.23 8.63 6.46
C ARG A 227 12.97 8.08 7.15
N ASP A 228 12.35 7.09 6.52
CA ASP A 228 11.14 6.45 7.04
C ASP A 228 9.86 7.32 7.01
N PHE A 229 9.90 8.43 6.28
CA PHE A 229 8.73 9.23 5.91
C PHE A 229 8.29 8.88 4.48
N TRP A 230 7.97 7.60 4.21
CA TRP A 230 7.39 7.17 2.93
C TRP A 230 5.89 7.45 2.85
#